data_AF-A0A7K3H4C4-F1
#
_entry.id   AF-A0A7K3H4C4-F1
#
_cell.length_a   1.000
_cell.length_b   1.000
_cell.length_c   1.000
_cell.angle_alpha   90.00
_cell.angle_beta   90.00
_cell.angle_gamma   90.00
#
_symmetry.space_group_name_H-M   'P 1'
#
loop_
_entity.id
_entity.type
_entity.pdbx_description
1 polymer ?
#
loop_
_entity_poly.entity_id
_entity_poly.type
_entity_poly.pdbx_seq_one_letter_code
_entity_poly.pdbx_strand_id
1 'polypeptide(L)'
;PQIRNAGTLGGNIVTAAPTGDSLPVLAALEATLIIAGPEHARREIPVSHLLAGMEMLRPGELVGWVRVPLLHAPQTFLKATGRTGPGRATASVALVLDPARRSVRCAVGAVAPMPLRPLEAERWVAGLIDWDGERGLAPEACAAFGEYVAGACIPDPAPGEDGSEPPALPPAVLHLRRTVAALARRALGRALA
;
A
#
# COMPACT_ATOMS: atom_id res chain seq x y z
N PRO A 1 -17.61 3.19 -16.30
CA PRO A 1 -18.27 4.13 -15.37
C PRO A 1 -19.32 3.46 -14.48
N GLN A 2 -20.04 2.49 -15.03
CA GLN A 2 -21.08 1.69 -14.39
C GLN A 2 -20.66 1.10 -13.03
N ILE A 3 -19.52 0.43 -12.95
CA ILE A 3 -19.04 -0.18 -11.70
C ILE A 3 -18.76 0.87 -10.61
N ARG A 4 -18.24 2.04 -10.98
CA ARG A 4 -17.97 3.12 -10.01
C ARG A 4 -19.24 3.80 -9.50
N ASN A 5 -20.33 3.75 -10.26
CA ASN A 5 -21.60 4.35 -9.86
C ASN A 5 -22.40 3.46 -8.89
N ALA A 6 -22.16 2.15 -8.90
CA ALA A 6 -22.86 1.18 -8.04
C ALA A 6 -21.97 0.62 -6.92
N GLY A 7 -20.65 0.57 -7.13
CA GLY A 7 -19.70 0.02 -6.16
C GLY A 7 -19.56 0.92 -4.92
N THR A 8 -19.50 0.29 -3.75
CA THR A 8 -19.32 0.99 -2.47
C THR A 8 -17.91 0.77 -1.93
N LEU A 9 -17.39 1.74 -1.17
CA LEU A 9 -16.12 1.60 -0.47
C LEU A 9 -16.18 0.47 0.57
N GLY A 10 -17.25 0.40 1.35
CA GLY A 10 -17.47 -0.67 2.32
C GLY A 10 -17.46 -2.06 1.68
N GLY A 11 -18.15 -2.23 0.54
CA GLY A 11 -18.13 -3.48 -0.22
C GLY A 11 -16.73 -3.83 -0.73
N ASN A 12 -15.96 -2.84 -1.20
CA ASN A 12 -14.57 -3.06 -1.63
C ASN A 12 -13.68 -3.56 -0.49
N ILE A 13 -13.83 -2.97 0.70
CA ILE A 13 -13.09 -3.34 1.92
C ILE A 13 -13.44 -4.75 2.37
N VAL A 14 -14.73 -5.06 2.49
CA VAL A 14 -15.20 -6.38 2.95
C VAL A 14 -14.87 -7.49 1.95
N THR A 15 -14.93 -7.19 0.64
CA THR A 15 -14.47 -8.15 -0.39
C THR A 15 -12.98 -8.46 -0.25
N ALA A 16 -12.19 -7.52 0.27
CA ALA A 16 -10.75 -7.66 0.52
C ALA A 16 -9.99 -8.29 -0.67
N ALA A 17 -10.39 -7.95 -1.90
CA ALA A 17 -9.75 -8.51 -3.09
C ALA A 17 -8.28 -8.06 -3.12
N PRO A 18 -7.31 -8.95 -3.38
CA PRO A 18 -5.89 -8.60 -3.41
C PRO A 18 -5.57 -7.42 -4.35
N THR A 19 -6.33 -7.30 -5.44
CA THR A 19 -6.20 -6.23 -6.45
C THR A 19 -7.13 -5.04 -6.21
N GLY A 20 -7.69 -4.89 -5.00
CA GLY A 20 -8.59 -3.81 -4.63
C GLY A 20 -7.83 -2.49 -4.51
N ASP A 21 -8.12 -1.54 -5.40
CA ASP A 21 -7.35 -0.29 -5.49
C ASP A 21 -7.46 0.59 -4.22
N SER A 22 -8.58 0.52 -3.48
CA SER A 22 -8.78 1.35 -2.28
C SER A 22 -7.99 0.85 -1.07
N LEU A 23 -7.68 -0.44 -1.00
CA LEU A 23 -7.03 -1.06 0.15
C LEU A 23 -5.63 -0.48 0.44
N PRO A 24 -4.69 -0.38 -0.53
CA PRO A 24 -3.40 0.25 -0.28
C PRO A 24 -3.55 1.74 0.04
N VAL A 25 -4.53 2.44 -0.54
CA VAL A 25 -4.79 3.85 -0.23
C VAL A 25 -5.17 4.03 1.24
N LEU A 26 -6.12 3.23 1.73
CA LEU A 26 -6.55 3.24 3.13
C LEU A 26 -5.42 2.83 4.08
N ALA A 27 -4.55 1.91 3.66
CA ALA A 27 -3.39 1.47 4.41
C ALA A 27 -2.34 2.58 4.55
N ALA A 28 -2.00 3.28 3.47
CA ALA A 28 -1.04 4.38 3.48
C ALA A 28 -1.57 5.63 4.22
N LEU A 29 -2.89 5.81 4.23
CA LEU A 29 -3.57 6.84 5.01
C LEU A 29 -3.80 6.47 6.48
N GLU A 30 -3.47 5.24 6.88
CA GLU A 30 -3.69 4.74 8.24
C GLU A 30 -5.15 4.94 8.70
N ALA A 31 -6.10 4.70 7.79
CA ALA A 31 -7.51 4.92 8.05
C ALA A 31 -8.05 4.01 9.16
N THR A 32 -9.19 4.41 9.75
CA THR A 32 -9.92 3.61 10.73
C THR A 32 -11.27 3.20 10.15
N LEU A 33 -11.57 1.91 10.21
CA LEU A 33 -12.91 1.38 9.91
C LEU A 33 -13.78 1.52 11.14
N ILE A 34 -15.00 2.00 10.95
CA ILE A 34 -15.99 2.07 12.03
C ILE A 34 -17.09 1.08 11.72
N ILE A 35 -17.13 0.04 12.54
CA ILE A 35 -18.01 -1.10 12.38
C ILE A 35 -19.28 -0.84 13.19
N ALA A 36 -20.42 -0.93 12.51
CA ALA A 36 -21.74 -0.88 13.14
C ALA A 36 -22.21 -2.31 13.41
N GLY A 37 -22.79 -2.52 14.59
CA GLY A 37 -23.36 -3.79 15.02
C GLY A 37 -24.79 -3.64 15.55
N PRO A 38 -25.37 -4.74 16.09
CA PRO A 38 -26.69 -4.74 16.70
C PRO A 38 -26.80 -3.74 17.86
N GLU A 39 -28.03 -3.32 18.17
CA GLU A 39 -28.30 -2.44 19.32
C GLU A 39 -27.52 -1.12 19.32
N HIS A 40 -27.21 -0.60 18.12
CA HIS A 40 -26.40 0.60 17.90
C HIS A 40 -24.93 0.49 18.38
N ALA A 41 -24.43 -0.73 18.60
CA ALA A 41 -23.04 -0.97 18.96
C ALA A 41 -22.08 -0.46 17.87
N ARG A 42 -20.93 0.07 18.31
CA ARG A 42 -19.87 0.56 17.43
C ARG A 42 -18.51 0.12 17.93
N ARG A 43 -17.64 -0.28 17.01
CA ARG A 43 -16.22 -0.51 17.29
C ARG A 43 -15.35 0.13 16.22
N GLU A 44 -14.16 0.54 16.61
CA GLU A 44 -13.15 1.05 15.69
C GLU A 44 -12.12 -0.04 15.40
N ILE A 45 -11.80 -0.24 14.13
CA ILE A 45 -10.75 -1.18 13.68
C ILE A 45 -9.77 -0.41 12.81
N PRO A 46 -8.49 -0.30 13.21
CA PRO A 46 -7.45 0.25 12.34
C PRO A 46 -7.33 -0.58 11.05
N VAL A 47 -7.13 0.07 9.91
CA VAL A 47 -6.90 -0.66 8.63
C VAL A 47 -5.63 -1.52 8.68
N SER A 48 -4.70 -1.28 9.62
CA SER A 48 -3.57 -2.20 9.84
C SER A 48 -4.00 -3.63 10.22
N HIS A 49 -5.17 -3.82 10.85
CA HIS A 49 -5.71 -5.15 11.14
C HIS A 49 -6.11 -5.89 9.86
N LEU A 50 -6.58 -5.15 8.85
CA LEU A 50 -6.83 -5.68 7.51
C LEU A 50 -5.51 -6.15 6.87
N LEU A 51 -4.40 -5.42 7.04
CA LEU A 51 -3.08 -5.86 6.56
C LEU A 51 -2.58 -7.15 7.23
N ALA A 52 -2.94 -7.34 8.50
CA ALA A 52 -2.62 -8.54 9.25
C ALA A 52 -3.53 -9.74 8.94
N GLY A 53 -4.49 -9.60 8.01
CA GLY A 53 -5.40 -10.68 7.63
C GLY A 53 -6.39 -11.07 8.74
N MET A 54 -6.63 -10.18 9.71
CA MET A 54 -7.53 -10.45 10.83
C MET A 54 -8.99 -10.39 10.37
N GLU A 55 -9.84 -11.26 10.92
CA GLU A 55 -11.28 -11.23 10.67
C GLU A 55 -11.90 -9.95 11.22
N MET A 56 -12.48 -9.13 10.34
CA MET A 56 -12.90 -7.76 10.68
C MET A 56 -14.34 -7.67 11.21
N LEU A 57 -15.23 -8.55 10.77
CA LEU A 57 -16.67 -8.47 11.06
C LEU A 57 -17.13 -9.72 11.78
N ARG A 58 -17.93 -9.54 12.83
CA ARG A 58 -18.69 -10.61 13.47
C ARG A 58 -20.10 -10.71 12.85
N PRO A 59 -20.84 -11.81 13.08
CA PRO A 59 -22.24 -11.90 12.65
C PRO A 59 -23.07 -10.69 13.12
N GLY A 60 -23.87 -10.14 12.20
CA GLY A 60 -24.69 -8.95 12.45
C GLY A 60 -23.93 -7.61 12.33
N GLU A 61 -22.66 -7.62 11.94
CA GLU A 61 -21.87 -6.41 11.75
C GLU A 61 -21.67 -6.00 10.30
N LEU A 62 -21.47 -4.71 10.10
CA LEU A 62 -21.18 -4.12 8.79
C LEU A 62 -20.23 -2.93 8.93
N VAL A 63 -19.50 -2.64 7.84
CA VAL A 63 -18.70 -1.42 7.75
C VAL A 63 -19.65 -0.24 7.63
N GLY A 64 -19.78 0.56 8.70
CA GLY A 64 -20.66 1.73 8.72
C GLY A 64 -20.03 2.91 8.01
N TRP A 65 -18.78 3.23 8.35
CA TRP A 65 -18.02 4.30 7.70
C TRP A 65 -16.51 4.07 7.79
N VAL A 66 -15.78 4.79 6.95
CA VAL A 66 -14.32 4.82 6.96
C VAL A 66 -13.89 6.22 7.38
N ARG A 67 -13.14 6.31 8.48
CA ARG A 67 -12.54 7.56 8.93
C ARG A 67 -11.15 7.67 8.33
N VAL A 68 -10.99 8.60 7.40
CA VAL A 68 -9.72 8.92 6.75
C VAL A 68 -9.21 10.25 7.32
N PRO A 69 -7.93 10.36 7.72
CA PRO A 69 -7.40 11.63 8.21
C PRO A 69 -7.38 12.68 7.08
N LEU A 70 -7.74 13.91 7.43
CA LEU A 70 -7.57 15.05 6.54
C LEU A 70 -6.10 15.50 6.60
N LEU A 71 -5.35 15.21 5.54
CA LEU A 71 -3.93 15.53 5.46
C LEU A 71 -3.69 16.66 4.45
N HIS A 72 -3.00 17.71 4.89
CA HIS A 72 -2.41 18.71 4.00
C HIS A 72 -1.03 18.24 3.55
N ALA A 73 -1.02 17.12 2.84
CA ALA A 73 0.17 16.34 2.51
C ALA A 73 0.10 15.83 1.07
N PRO A 74 1.21 15.85 0.30
CA PRO A 74 1.26 15.19 -1.01
C PRO A 74 0.90 13.70 -0.91
N GLN A 75 0.02 13.27 -1.81
CA GLN A 75 -0.47 11.89 -1.89
C GLN A 75 -0.43 11.43 -3.34
N THR A 76 0.09 10.24 -3.59
CA THR A 76 0.17 9.67 -4.93
C THR A 76 -0.33 8.22 -4.93
N PHE A 77 -1.23 7.90 -5.85
CA PHE A 77 -1.60 6.52 -6.16
C PHE A 77 -1.22 6.19 -7.60
N LEU A 78 -0.42 5.14 -7.79
CA LEU A 78 -0.06 4.60 -9.10
C LEU A 78 -0.50 3.15 -9.22
N LYS A 79 -0.92 2.79 -10.43
CA LYS A 79 -1.42 1.45 -10.74
C LYS A 79 -0.86 1.00 -12.08
N ALA A 80 -0.30 -0.20 -12.10
CA ALA A 80 0.07 -0.91 -13.32
C ALA A 80 -1.02 -1.92 -13.69
N THR A 81 -1.38 -1.98 -14.97
CA THR A 81 -2.37 -2.92 -15.52
C THR A 81 -1.80 -3.57 -16.77
N GLY A 82 -2.21 -4.81 -17.05
CA GLY A 82 -1.84 -5.52 -18.28
C GLY A 82 -2.50 -4.99 -19.56
N ARG A 83 -3.33 -3.95 -19.46
CA ARG A 83 -4.03 -3.33 -20.60
C ARG A 83 -4.33 -1.86 -20.34
N THR A 84 -4.57 -1.10 -21.41
CA THR A 84 -5.10 0.26 -21.34
C THR A 84 -6.59 0.26 -20.96
N GLY A 85 -7.01 1.22 -20.14
CA GLY A 85 -8.40 1.33 -19.69
C GLY A 85 -8.71 0.56 -18.40
N PRO A 86 -10.00 0.23 -18.13
CA PRO A 86 -10.39 -0.45 -16.89
C PRO A 86 -9.70 -1.82 -16.77
N GLY A 87 -9.02 -2.10 -15.66
CA GLY A 87 -8.33 -3.38 -15.47
C GLY A 87 -8.01 -3.66 -14.01
N ARG A 88 -7.83 -4.94 -13.68
CA ARG A 88 -7.27 -5.34 -12.38
C ARG A 88 -5.80 -4.92 -12.32
N ALA A 89 -5.36 -4.45 -11.17
CA ALA A 89 -3.96 -4.08 -10.97
C ALA A 89 -3.08 -5.33 -11.04
N THR A 90 -1.97 -5.22 -11.77
CA THR A 90 -0.83 -6.14 -11.65
C THR A 90 -0.04 -5.79 -10.39
N ALA A 91 0.15 -4.49 -10.15
CA ALA A 91 0.70 -3.92 -8.92
C ALA A 91 0.11 -2.51 -8.73
N SER A 92 -0.01 -2.06 -7.49
CA SER A 92 -0.36 -0.67 -7.18
C SER A 92 0.46 -0.17 -5.99
N VAL A 93 0.71 1.14 -5.96
CA VAL A 93 1.40 1.82 -4.86
C VAL A 93 0.60 3.05 -4.46
N ALA A 94 0.26 3.15 -3.19
CA ALA A 94 -0.20 4.37 -2.55
C ALA A 94 0.93 4.93 -1.70
N LEU A 95 1.24 6.22 -1.85
CA LEU A 95 2.27 6.92 -1.09
C LEU A 95 1.71 8.22 -0.52
N VAL A 96 2.07 8.50 0.73
CA VAL A 96 1.78 9.74 1.43
C VAL A 96 3.09 10.31 1.94
N LEU A 97 3.44 11.51 1.50
CA LEU A 97 4.55 12.28 2.05
C LEU A 97 3.94 13.29 3.02
N ASP A 98 4.16 13.13 4.32
CA ASP A 98 3.51 13.91 5.37
C ASP A 98 4.54 14.77 6.12
N PRO A 99 4.71 16.06 5.75
CA PRO A 99 5.66 16.96 6.40
C PRO A 99 5.33 17.22 7.86
N ALA A 100 4.05 17.28 8.23
CA ALA A 100 3.63 17.55 9.60
C ALA A 100 4.06 16.42 10.55
N ARG A 101 4.02 15.18 10.07
CA ARG A 101 4.51 14.00 10.81
C ARG A 101 5.97 13.64 10.49
N ARG A 102 6.63 14.39 9.61
CA ARG A 102 7.97 14.09 9.10
C ARG A 102 8.11 12.61 8.68
N SER A 103 7.14 12.13 7.90
CA SER A 103 7.02 10.71 7.58
C SER A 103 6.69 10.47 6.11
N VAL A 104 7.16 9.34 5.58
CA VAL A 104 6.70 8.77 4.31
C VAL A 104 5.94 7.49 4.63
N ARG A 105 4.72 7.36 4.12
CA ARG A 105 3.92 6.12 4.23
C ARG A 105 3.69 5.55 2.85
N CYS A 106 3.87 4.24 2.69
CA CYS A 106 3.80 3.52 1.44
C CYS A 106 3.02 2.23 1.65
N ALA A 107 2.10 1.93 0.75
CA ALA A 107 1.41 0.64 0.73
C ALA A 107 1.36 0.10 -0.69
N VAL A 108 1.65 -1.20 -0.82
CA VAL A 108 1.71 -1.91 -2.10
C VAL A 108 0.56 -2.90 -2.19
N GLY A 109 -0.27 -2.78 -3.23
CA GLY A 109 -1.41 -3.67 -3.49
C GLY A 109 -1.14 -4.64 -4.65
N ALA A 110 -2.02 -5.64 -4.79
CA ALA A 110 -2.01 -6.68 -5.84
C ALA A 110 -0.83 -7.67 -5.84
N VAL A 111 0.12 -7.53 -4.91
CA VAL A 111 1.31 -8.41 -4.81
C VAL A 111 1.23 -9.46 -3.71
N ALA A 112 0.26 -9.33 -2.81
CA ALA A 112 0.00 -10.23 -1.69
C ALA A 112 -1.52 -10.27 -1.39
N PRO A 113 -2.02 -11.21 -0.57
CA PRO A 113 -3.45 -11.27 -0.24
C PRO A 113 -4.01 -9.96 0.31
N MET A 114 -3.23 -9.26 1.14
CA MET A 114 -3.53 -7.93 1.68
C MET A 114 -2.41 -6.96 1.29
N PRO A 115 -2.68 -5.63 1.26
CA PRO A 115 -1.63 -4.67 0.96
C PRO A 115 -0.46 -4.78 1.95
N LEU A 116 0.76 -4.62 1.45
CA LEU A 116 1.97 -4.66 2.27
C LEU A 116 2.46 -3.23 2.54
N ARG A 117 2.92 -2.98 3.77
CA ARG A 117 3.58 -1.73 4.15
C ARG A 117 5.07 -1.98 4.44
N PRO A 118 5.98 -1.52 3.57
CA PRO A 118 7.42 -1.66 3.76
C PRO A 118 7.95 -0.61 4.76
N LEU A 119 7.65 -0.79 6.05
CA LEU A 119 7.93 0.19 7.12
C LEU A 119 9.42 0.55 7.26
N GLU A 120 10.33 -0.34 6.91
CA GLU A 120 11.77 -0.05 6.91
C GLU A 120 12.16 0.90 5.78
N ALA A 121 11.64 0.67 4.56
CA ALA A 121 11.86 1.56 3.43
C ALA A 121 11.27 2.95 3.67
N GLU A 122 10.07 3.01 4.28
CA GLU A 122 9.42 4.24 4.74
C GLU A 122 10.30 5.04 5.71
N ARG A 123 10.79 4.40 6.77
CA ARG A 123 11.66 5.05 7.77
C ARG A 123 12.99 5.48 7.18
N TRP A 124 13.60 4.62 6.37
CA TRP A 124 14.86 4.91 5.71
C TRP A 124 14.76 6.17 4.85
N VAL A 125 13.77 6.25 3.96
CA VAL A 125 13.64 7.40 3.06
C VAL A 125 13.24 8.67 3.81
N ALA A 126 12.40 8.57 4.84
CA ALA A 126 12.04 9.69 5.69
C ALA A 126 13.25 10.29 6.43
N GLY A 127 14.24 9.46 6.77
CA GLY A 127 15.50 9.90 7.39
C GLY A 127 16.45 10.63 6.43
N LEU A 128 16.21 10.56 5.12
CA LEU A 128 17.02 11.26 4.11
C LEU A 128 16.42 12.60 3.68
N ILE A 129 15.14 12.85 3.99
CA ILE A 129 14.44 14.07 3.59
C ILE A 129 14.81 15.21 4.54
N ASP A 130 15.27 16.33 3.98
CA ASP A 130 15.34 17.59 4.71
C ASP A 130 13.92 18.16 4.86
N TRP A 131 13.29 17.89 6.00
CA TRP A 131 11.92 18.29 6.30
C TRP A 131 11.73 19.80 6.46
N ASP A 132 12.79 20.50 6.85
CA ASP A 132 12.78 21.93 7.15
C ASP A 132 13.25 22.77 5.95
N GLY A 133 13.89 22.15 4.95
CA GLY A 133 14.30 22.77 3.69
C GLY A 133 13.42 22.40 2.49
N GLU A 134 14.07 22.21 1.34
CA GLU A 134 13.41 21.99 0.04
C GLU A 134 12.75 20.61 -0.10
N ARG A 135 12.96 19.69 0.87
CA ARG A 135 12.48 18.30 0.83
C ARG A 135 12.90 17.53 -0.42
N GLY A 136 13.99 17.94 -1.06
CA GLY A 136 14.55 17.25 -2.23
C GLY A 136 15.23 15.93 -1.85
N LEU A 137 15.18 14.96 -2.76
CA LEU A 137 16.01 13.75 -2.69
C LEU A 137 16.77 13.57 -4.00
N ALA A 138 18.00 13.07 -3.89
CA ALA A 138 18.78 12.66 -5.05
C ALA A 138 18.03 11.57 -5.85
N PRO A 139 18.12 11.56 -7.19
CA PRO A 139 17.49 10.53 -8.02
C PRO A 139 17.84 9.10 -7.60
N GLU A 140 19.07 8.87 -7.13
CA GLU A 140 19.57 7.59 -6.64
C GLU A 140 18.85 7.16 -5.36
N ALA A 141 18.54 8.09 -4.45
CA ALA A 141 17.77 7.79 -3.25
C ALA A 141 16.32 7.40 -3.59
N CYS A 142 15.72 8.06 -4.60
CA CYS A 142 14.40 7.66 -5.10
C CYS A 142 14.43 6.27 -5.75
N ALA A 143 15.50 5.94 -6.48
CA ALA A 143 15.68 4.62 -7.07
C ALA A 143 15.85 3.54 -5.99
N ALA A 144 16.72 3.78 -5.00
CA ALA A 144 16.93 2.87 -3.87
C ALA A 144 15.65 2.67 -3.03
N PHE A 145 14.84 3.72 -2.82
CA PHE A 145 13.52 3.57 -2.20
C PHE A 145 12.64 2.56 -2.96
N GLY A 146 12.62 2.65 -4.30
CA GLY A 146 11.91 1.69 -5.14
C GLY A 146 12.40 0.26 -4.91
N GLU A 147 13.71 0.03 -4.91
CA GLU A 147 14.29 -1.29 -4.68
C GLU A 147 14.01 -1.83 -3.27
N TYR A 148 14.07 -1.00 -2.23
CA TYR A 148 13.75 -1.40 -0.86
C TYR A 148 12.28 -1.75 -0.69
N VAL A 149 11.37 -0.97 -1.28
CA VAL A 149 9.94 -1.30 -1.32
C VAL A 149 9.72 -2.64 -2.03
N ALA A 150 10.34 -2.84 -3.19
CA ALA A 150 10.18 -4.07 -3.96
C ALA A 150 10.76 -5.30 -3.25
N GLY A 151 11.95 -5.19 -2.64
CA GLY A 151 12.57 -6.26 -1.85
C GLY A 151 11.77 -6.61 -0.60
N ALA A 152 11.18 -5.63 0.08
CA ALA A 152 10.32 -5.88 1.23
C ALA A 152 9.01 -6.61 0.84
N CYS A 153 8.45 -6.32 -0.34
CA CYS A 153 7.22 -6.96 -0.81
C CYS A 153 7.44 -8.31 -1.49
N ILE A 154 8.57 -8.47 -2.17
CA ILE A 154 8.94 -9.66 -2.95
C ILE A 154 10.41 -9.96 -2.60
N PRO A 155 10.65 -10.59 -1.43
CA PRO A 155 11.98 -10.86 -0.94
C PRO A 155 12.69 -11.91 -1.79
N ASP A 156 14.02 -11.89 -1.72
CA ASP A 156 14.82 -12.98 -2.25
C ASP A 156 14.52 -14.28 -1.49
N PRO A 157 14.49 -15.43 -2.18
CA PRO A 157 14.24 -16.70 -1.53
C PRO A 157 15.29 -16.99 -0.46
N ALA A 158 14.87 -17.63 0.63
CA ALA A 158 15.80 -18.12 1.63
C ALA A 158 16.60 -19.31 1.07
N PRO A 159 17.84 -19.52 1.53
CA PRO A 159 18.58 -20.76 1.29
C PRO A 159 17.78 -21.97 1.81
N GLY A 160 18.00 -23.15 1.23
CA GLY A 160 17.43 -24.39 1.78
C GLY A 160 17.96 -24.65 3.19
N GLU A 161 17.18 -25.35 4.02
CA GLU A 161 17.61 -25.74 5.38
C GLU A 161 18.88 -26.62 5.36
N ASP A 162 19.16 -27.26 4.24
CA ASP A 162 20.36 -28.06 3.94
C ASP A 162 21.57 -27.22 3.47
N GLY A 163 21.43 -25.89 3.41
CA GLY A 163 22.46 -24.97 2.92
C GLY A 163 22.55 -24.89 1.39
N SER A 164 21.58 -25.45 0.66
CA SER A 164 21.49 -25.29 -0.79
C SER A 164 21.28 -23.81 -1.19
N GLU A 165 21.81 -23.44 -2.36
CA GLU A 165 21.62 -22.09 -2.90
C GLU A 165 20.13 -21.76 -3.04
N PRO A 166 19.73 -20.51 -2.75
CA PRO A 166 18.33 -20.11 -2.91
C PRO A 166 17.88 -20.31 -4.35
N PRO A 167 16.67 -20.85 -4.58
CA PRO A 167 16.14 -20.95 -5.92
C PRO A 167 15.98 -19.55 -6.53
N ALA A 168 16.22 -19.42 -7.83
CA ALA A 168 15.97 -18.15 -8.52
C ALA A 168 14.46 -17.84 -8.56
N LEU A 169 14.10 -16.56 -8.42
CA LEU A 169 12.71 -16.12 -8.58
C LEU A 169 12.23 -16.36 -10.03
N PRO A 170 10.99 -16.85 -10.23
CA PRO A 170 10.44 -17.01 -11.57
C PRO A 170 10.40 -15.69 -12.37
N PRO A 171 10.53 -15.71 -13.71
CA PRO A 171 10.54 -14.48 -14.53
C PRO A 171 9.35 -13.55 -14.31
N ALA A 172 8.16 -14.10 -14.09
CA ALA A 172 6.95 -13.33 -13.80
C ALA A 172 7.06 -12.58 -12.47
N VAL A 173 7.65 -13.19 -11.44
CA VAL A 173 7.88 -12.58 -10.13
C VAL A 173 8.95 -11.50 -10.21
N LEU A 174 10.02 -11.73 -10.97
CA LEU A 174 11.03 -10.70 -11.26
C LEU A 174 10.46 -9.50 -12.03
N HIS A 175 9.53 -9.73 -12.96
CA HIS A 175 8.81 -8.65 -13.63
C HIS A 175 7.92 -7.86 -12.66
N LEU A 176 7.21 -8.56 -11.76
CA LEU A 176 6.40 -7.93 -10.74
C LEU A 176 7.24 -7.09 -9.77
N ARG A 177 8.39 -7.61 -9.29
CA ARG A 177 9.33 -6.89 -8.42
C ARG A 177 9.83 -5.60 -9.06
N ARG A 178 10.28 -5.65 -10.31
CA ARG A 178 10.67 -4.46 -11.08
C ARG A 178 9.52 -3.47 -11.26
N THR A 179 8.30 -3.96 -11.44
CA THR A 179 7.10 -3.11 -11.55
C THR A 179 6.83 -2.37 -10.24
N VAL A 180 6.90 -3.06 -9.09
CA VAL A 180 6.75 -2.45 -7.76
C VAL A 180 7.82 -1.38 -7.54
N ALA A 181 9.10 -1.69 -7.83
CA ALA A 181 10.19 -0.73 -7.68
C ALA A 181 9.96 0.54 -8.51
N ALA A 182 9.58 0.36 -9.78
CA ALA A 182 9.29 1.47 -10.67
C ALA A 182 8.10 2.32 -10.20
N LEU A 183 7.03 1.69 -9.69
CA LEU A 183 5.88 2.41 -9.14
C LEU A 183 6.25 3.18 -7.87
N ALA A 184 6.95 2.57 -6.93
CA ALA A 184 7.36 3.21 -5.67
C ALA A 184 8.29 4.40 -5.90
N ARG A 185 9.33 4.24 -6.73
CA ARG A 185 10.22 5.34 -7.15
C ARG A 185 9.44 6.50 -7.76
N ARG A 186 8.52 6.21 -8.69
CA ARG A 186 7.70 7.25 -9.36
C ARG A 186 6.70 7.90 -8.42
N ALA A 187 6.14 7.15 -7.48
CA ALA A 187 5.20 7.68 -6.50
C ALA A 187 5.90 8.67 -5.56
N LEU A 188 7.09 8.32 -5.08
CA LEU A 188 7.91 9.21 -4.25
C LEU A 188 8.33 10.46 -5.02
N GLY A 189 8.88 10.30 -6.23
CA GLY A 189 9.29 11.45 -7.05
C GLY A 189 8.14 12.41 -7.38
N ARG A 190 6.91 11.92 -7.53
CA ARG A 190 5.70 12.76 -7.69
C ARG A 190 5.26 13.46 -6.42
N ALA A 191 5.50 12.86 -5.26
CA ALA A 191 5.13 13.45 -3.98
C ALA A 191 6.12 14.54 -3.53
N LEU A 192 7.37 14.48 -4.01
CA LEU A 192 8.42 15.46 -3.71
C LEU A 192 8.43 16.67 -4.67
N ALA A 193 7.76 16.56 -5.82
CA ALA A 193 7.63 17.62 -6.82
C ALA A 193 6.53 18.63 -6.44
#